data_AF-A0A3R6DF89-F1
#
_entry.id   AF-A0A3R6DF89-F1
#
_cell.length_a   1.000
_cell.length_b   1.000
_cell.length_c   1.000
_cell.angle_alpha   90.00
_cell.angle_beta   90.00
_cell.angle_gamma   90.00
#
_symmetry.space_group_name_H-M   'P 1'
#
loop_
_entity.id
_entity.type
_entity.pdbx_description
1 polymer ?
#
loop_
_entity_poly.entity_id
_entity_poly.type
_entity_poly.pdbx_seq_one_letter_code
_entity_poly.pdbx_strand_id
1 'polypeptide(L)'
;MNWYKYWYYTIYFIYDHFSKNAEDNKIYSIGFFSLVIYMLFTVLGCFINNFFDFKLIEYIAHPFFHLIFILITFLTNNLLFDNTTNVRKDRMFYKEIRTRRKNVFFILLTIGVIFMFNFNAIYLKKCFF
;
A
#
# COMPACT_ATOMS: atom_id res chain seq x y z
N MET A 1 -17.37 -2.88 4.03
CA MET A 1 -16.07 -2.24 4.31
C MET A 1 -15.45 -1.80 3.01
N ASN A 2 -14.93 -0.57 2.90
CA ASN A 2 -14.13 -0.14 1.75
C ASN A 2 -12.89 -1.06 1.63
N TRP A 3 -12.55 -1.50 0.41
CA TRP A 3 -11.42 -2.37 0.12
C TRP A 3 -10.10 -1.78 0.64
N TYR A 4 -9.96 -0.45 0.60
CA TYR A 4 -8.80 0.28 1.08
C TYR A 4 -8.56 0.09 2.57
N LYS A 5 -9.61 0.28 3.39
CA LYS A 5 -9.55 0.06 4.83
C LYS A 5 -9.32 -1.42 5.16
N TYR A 6 -9.96 -2.32 4.42
CA TYR A 6 -9.79 -3.76 4.61
C TYR A 6 -8.34 -4.21 4.38
N TRP A 7 -7.68 -3.68 3.34
CA TRP A 7 -6.29 -3.98 3.06
C TRP A 7 -5.37 -3.46 4.17
N TYR A 8 -5.54 -2.21 4.60
CA TYR A 8 -4.82 -1.64 5.74
C TYR A 8 -4.95 -2.51 7.00
N TYR A 9 -6.18 -2.90 7.37
CA TYR A 9 -6.39 -3.73 8.56
C TYR A 9 -5.75 -5.11 8.41
N THR A 10 -5.74 -5.69 7.20
CA THR A 10 -5.06 -6.97 6.94
C THR A 10 -3.57 -6.87 7.27
N ILE A 11 -2.92 -5.78 6.88
CA ILE A 11 -1.52 -5.49 7.21
C ILE A 11 -1.35 -5.27 8.72
N TYR A 12 -2.23 -4.47 9.33
CA TYR A 12 -2.21 -4.22 10.78
C TYR A 12 -2.30 -5.50 11.60
N PHE A 13 -3.12 -6.46 11.19
CA PHE A 13 -3.22 -7.74 11.89
C PHE A 13 -1.97 -8.60 11.77
N ILE A 14 -1.23 -8.50 10.67
CA ILE A 14 0.06 -9.18 10.54
C ILE A 14 1.02 -8.59 11.57
N TYR A 15 1.11 -7.27 11.69
CA TYR A 15 1.95 -6.64 12.72
C TYR A 15 1.48 -6.94 14.15
N ASP A 16 0.17 -6.90 14.43
CA ASP A 16 -0.39 -7.28 15.74
C ASP A 16 -0.14 -8.73 16.12
N HIS A 17 0.03 -9.62 15.13
CA HIS A 17 0.42 -11.00 15.38
C HIS A 17 1.84 -11.10 15.95
N PHE A 18 2.77 -10.29 15.45
CA PHE A 18 4.18 -10.33 15.85
C PHE A 18 4.52 -9.45 17.05
N SER A 19 3.87 -8.29 17.19
CA SER A 19 4.08 -7.35 18.30
C SER A 19 2.74 -6.93 18.89
N LYS A 20 2.67 -6.80 20.21
CA LYS A 20 1.47 -6.31 20.92
C LYS A 20 1.50 -4.81 21.21
N ASN A 21 2.52 -4.09 20.72
CA ASN A 21 2.55 -2.64 20.82
C ASN A 21 1.64 -2.01 19.75
N ALA A 22 0.47 -1.53 20.18
CA ALA A 22 -0.54 -0.98 19.30
C ALA A 22 -0.09 0.29 18.55
N GLU A 23 0.76 1.10 19.16
CA GLU A 23 1.25 2.36 18.59
C GLU A 23 2.27 2.09 17.47
N ASP A 24 3.26 1.24 17.77
CA ASP A 24 4.24 0.78 16.77
C ASP A 24 3.56 0.07 15.60
N ASN A 25 2.63 -0.85 15.90
CA ASN A 25 1.88 -1.56 14.87
C ASN A 25 1.12 -0.60 13.96
N LYS A 26 0.54 0.47 14.51
CA LYS A 26 -0.17 1.48 13.72
C LYS A 26 0.82 2.16 12.76
N ILE A 27 1.94 2.66 13.28
CA ILE A 27 2.96 3.36 12.48
C ILE A 27 3.51 2.46 11.37
N TYR A 28 3.90 1.23 11.72
CA TYR A 28 4.45 0.27 10.74
C TYR A 28 3.42 -0.13 9.69
N SER A 29 2.16 -0.32 10.08
CA SER A 29 1.10 -0.66 9.14
C SER A 29 0.79 0.48 8.18
N ILE A 30 0.75 1.72 8.68
CA ILE A 30 0.55 2.90 7.84
C ILE A 30 1.74 3.05 6.87
N GLY A 31 2.97 2.90 7.37
CA GLY A 31 4.18 2.98 6.55
C GLY A 31 4.19 1.93 5.43
N PHE A 32 4.02 0.66 5.80
CA PHE A 32 4.01 -0.44 4.83
C PHE A 32 2.85 -0.34 3.84
N PHE A 33 1.65 -0.02 4.31
CA PHE A 33 0.50 0.15 3.42
C PHE A 33 0.70 1.31 2.44
N SER A 34 1.25 2.44 2.91
CA SER A 34 1.56 3.58 2.03
C SER A 34 2.58 3.24 0.96
N LEU A 35 3.59 2.44 1.33
CA LEU A 35 4.59 1.94 0.39
C LEU A 35 3.97 0.99 -0.66
N VAL A 36 3.07 0.11 -0.26
CA VAL A 36 2.34 -0.79 -1.18
C VAL A 36 1.46 0.00 -2.15
N ILE A 37 0.74 1.02 -1.66
CA ILE A 37 -0.07 1.90 -2.52
C ILE A 37 0.81 2.66 -3.51
N TYR A 38 1.93 3.20 -3.05
CA TYR A 38 2.91 3.83 -3.93
C TYR A 38 3.40 2.87 -5.02
N MET A 39 3.82 1.66 -4.65
CA MET A 39 4.30 0.65 -5.61
C MET A 39 3.24 0.34 -6.66
N LEU A 40 1.97 0.22 -6.26
CA LEU A 40 0.85 -0.01 -7.17
C LEU A 40 0.69 1.14 -8.18
N PHE A 41 0.78 2.40 -7.71
CA PHE A 41 0.75 3.56 -8.60
C PHE A 41 1.94 3.60 -9.56
N THR A 42 3.14 3.24 -9.10
CA THR A 42 4.32 3.21 -9.98
C THR A 42 4.20 2.13 -11.05
N VAL A 43 3.70 0.94 -10.69
CA VAL A 43 3.42 -0.14 -11.66
C VAL A 43 2.40 0.31 -12.70
N LEU A 44 1.32 0.99 -12.28
CA LEU A 44 0.33 1.54 -13.19
C LEU A 44 0.92 2.63 -14.10
N GLY A 45 1.72 3.55 -13.55
CA GLY A 45 2.41 4.58 -14.33
C GLY A 45 3.33 3.99 -15.39
N CYS A 46 4.11 2.98 -15.02
CA CYS A 46 4.97 2.23 -15.95
C CYS A 46 4.16 1.55 -17.06
N PHE A 47 3.01 0.96 -16.72
CA PHE A 47 2.12 0.35 -17.71
C PHE A 47 1.60 1.42 -18.68
N ILE A 48 1.06 2.54 -18.18
CA ILE A 48 0.55 3.63 -19.02
C ILE A 48 1.65 4.18 -19.95
N ASN A 49 2.86 4.39 -19.43
CA ASN A 49 4.00 4.88 -20.23
C ASN A 49 4.36 3.94 -21.40
N ASN A 50 4.22 2.62 -21.19
CA ASN A 50 4.53 1.64 -22.22
C ASN A 50 3.46 1.57 -23.33
N PHE A 51 2.21 1.95 -23.04
CA PHE A 51 1.11 1.95 -24.03
C PHE A 51 0.88 3.32 -24.68
N PHE A 52 1.23 4.40 -24.00
CA PHE A 52 0.98 5.76 -24.44
C PHE A 52 2.26 6.59 -24.33
N ASP A 53 2.69 7.17 -25.45
CA ASP A 53 3.92 7.97 -25.58
C ASP A 53 3.73 9.38 -24.95
N PHE A 54 3.49 9.40 -23.64
CA PHE A 54 3.30 10.62 -22.86
C PHE A 54 4.64 11.08 -22.27
N LYS A 55 5.27 12.07 -22.91
CA LYS A 55 6.45 12.79 -22.38
C LYS A 55 6.28 13.36 -20.95
N LEU A 56 5.04 13.53 -20.49
CA LEU A 56 4.73 13.99 -19.14
C LEU A 56 5.07 12.92 -18.07
N ILE A 57 5.05 11.63 -18.42
CA ILE A 57 5.33 10.54 -17.49
C ILE A 57 6.83 10.45 -17.16
N GLU A 58 7.72 10.82 -18.08
CA GLU A 58 9.17 10.95 -17.81
C GLU A 58 9.45 11.95 -16.69
N TYR A 59 8.72 13.07 -16.63
CA TYR A 59 8.89 14.05 -15.55
C TYR A 59 8.40 13.52 -14.19
N ILE A 60 7.34 12.71 -14.17
CA ILE A 60 6.80 12.12 -12.93
C ILE A 60 7.67 10.95 -12.43
N ALA A 61 8.39 10.28 -13.31
CA ALA A 61 9.36 9.22 -13.00
C ALA A 61 10.64 9.73 -12.31
N HIS A 62 10.78 11.05 -12.10
CA HIS A 62 11.92 11.60 -11.41
C HIS A 62 11.97 11.14 -9.94
N PRO A 63 13.13 10.72 -9.39
CA PRO A 63 13.27 10.27 -8.01
C PRO A 63 12.68 11.21 -6.95
N PHE A 64 12.78 12.52 -7.14
CA PHE A 64 12.17 13.52 -6.25
C PHE A 64 10.63 13.45 -6.23
N PHE A 65 9.96 13.22 -7.37
CA PHE A 65 8.51 13.07 -7.39
C PHE A 65 8.07 11.79 -6.70
N HIS A 66 8.85 10.70 -6.82
CA HIS A 66 8.60 9.47 -6.05
C HIS A 66 8.65 9.71 -4.54
N LEU A 67 9.65 10.45 -4.05
CA LEU A 67 9.77 10.80 -2.62
C LEU A 67 8.58 11.64 -2.14
N ILE A 68 8.21 12.68 -2.91
CA ILE A 68 7.06 13.54 -2.60
C ILE A 68 5.77 12.71 -2.56
N PHE A 69 5.59 11.80 -3.53
CA PHE A 69 4.39 10.98 -3.61
C PHE A 69 4.27 10.00 -2.44
N ILE A 70 5.38 9.34 -2.04
CA ILE A 70 5.41 8.48 -0.86
C ILE A 70 5.04 9.29 0.40
N LEU A 71 5.60 10.49 0.55
CA LEU A 71 5.32 11.36 1.69
C LEU A 71 3.85 11.78 1.74
N ILE A 72 3.27 12.24 0.62
CA ILE A 72 1.85 12.62 0.53
C ILE A 72 0.97 11.42 0.86
N THR A 73 1.29 10.24 0.32
CA THR A 73 0.54 9.00 0.56
C THR A 73 0.58 8.63 2.04
N PHE A 74 1.76 8.71 2.66
CA PHE A 74 1.93 8.44 4.09
C PHE A 74 1.14 9.41 4.97
N LEU A 75 1.24 10.71 4.73
CA LEU A 75 0.49 11.73 5.48
C LEU A 75 -1.03 11.55 5.34
N THR A 76 -1.50 11.31 4.11
CA THR A 76 -2.92 11.07 3.82
C THR A 76 -3.43 9.83 4.54
N ASN A 77 -2.67 8.74 4.52
CA ASN A 77 -3.02 7.52 5.23
C ASN A 77 -3.00 7.69 6.74
N ASN A 78 -2.02 8.44 7.26
CA ASN A 78 -1.96 8.73 8.67
C ASN A 78 -3.23 9.47 9.12
N LEU A 79 -3.63 10.53 8.41
CA LEU A 79 -4.88 11.25 8.68
C LEU A 79 -6.12 10.35 8.57
N LEU A 80 -6.17 9.48 7.55
CA LEU A 80 -7.31 8.59 7.30
C LEU A 80 -7.50 7.54 8.42
N PHE A 81 -6.40 7.05 8.98
CA PHE A 81 -6.38 5.98 9.99
C PHE A 81 -6.14 6.49 11.42
N ASP A 82 -5.96 7.79 11.62
CA ASP A 82 -5.77 8.39 12.95
C ASP A 82 -7.03 8.24 13.82
N ASN A 83 -8.20 8.49 13.21
CA ASN A 83 -9.51 8.44 13.87
C ASN A 83 -10.05 7.01 14.06
N THR A 84 -9.38 5.98 13.52
CA THR A 84 -9.81 4.57 13.65
C THR A 84 -9.34 3.89 14.95
N THR A 85 -8.85 4.65 15.93
CA THR A 85 -8.41 4.18 17.25
C THR A 85 -9.50 3.54 18.13
N ASN A 86 -10.74 3.40 17.64
CA ASN A 86 -11.75 2.50 18.21
C ASN A 86 -11.45 1.02 17.90
N VAL A 87 -10.21 0.59 18.15
CA VAL A 87 -9.69 -0.78 17.95
C VAL A 87 -10.57 -1.86 18.61
N ARG A 88 -11.36 -1.50 19.63
CA ARG A 88 -12.38 -2.39 20.24
C ARG A 88 -13.68 -2.55 19.43
N LYS A 89 -14.15 -1.52 18.72
CA LYS A 89 -15.29 -1.65 17.79
C LYS A 89 -14.85 -2.37 16.51
N ASP A 90 -13.62 -2.14 16.06
CA ASP A 90 -13.01 -2.86 14.92
C ASP A 90 -12.74 -4.34 15.26
N ARG A 91 -12.56 -4.69 16.55
CA ARG A 91 -12.56 -6.07 17.05
C ARG A 91 -13.90 -6.83 16.93
N MET A 92 -15.04 -6.14 16.80
CA MET A 92 -16.29 -6.80 16.44
C MET A 92 -16.39 -7.00 14.92
N PHE A 93 -15.90 -6.03 14.14
CA PHE A 93 -15.70 -6.17 12.70
C PHE A 93 -14.77 -7.35 12.36
N TYR A 94 -13.81 -7.64 13.23
CA TYR A 94 -12.90 -8.80 13.21
C TYR A 94 -13.60 -10.17 13.18
N LYS A 95 -14.78 -10.34 13.80
CA LYS A 95 -15.54 -11.61 13.69
C LYS A 95 -16.10 -11.82 12.29
N GLU A 96 -16.43 -10.75 11.57
CA GLU A 96 -16.92 -10.79 10.19
C GLU A 96 -15.79 -10.98 9.15
N ILE A 97 -14.60 -10.40 9.39
CA ILE A 97 -13.44 -10.50 8.48
C ILE A 97 -12.79 -11.89 8.48
N ARG A 98 -13.12 -12.77 9.44
CA ARG A 98 -12.62 -14.16 9.52
C ARG A 98 -13.10 -15.07 8.37
N THR A 99 -13.42 -14.52 7.20
CA THR A 99 -13.44 -15.28 5.94
C THR A 99 -12.00 -15.45 5.46
N ARG A 100 -11.37 -16.59 5.82
CA ARG A 100 -9.97 -16.94 5.47
C ARG A 100 -9.58 -16.61 4.02
N ARG A 101 -10.50 -16.74 3.06
CA ARG A 101 -10.23 -16.49 1.63
C ARG A 101 -9.90 -15.03 1.29
N LYS A 102 -10.63 -14.05 1.82
CA LYS A 102 -10.42 -12.64 1.46
C LYS A 102 -9.08 -12.14 1.98
N ASN A 103 -8.69 -12.52 3.20
CA ASN A 103 -7.37 -12.18 3.76
C ASN A 103 -6.23 -12.72 2.88
N VAL A 104 -6.32 -13.98 2.46
CA VAL A 104 -5.32 -14.59 1.57
C VAL A 104 -5.21 -13.83 0.26
N PHE A 105 -6.34 -13.39 -0.31
CA PHE A 105 -6.32 -12.58 -1.54
C PHE A 105 -5.56 -11.26 -1.35
N PHE A 106 -5.80 -10.51 -0.27
CA PHE A 106 -5.09 -9.24 -0.03
C PHE A 106 -3.60 -9.44 0.29
N ILE A 107 -3.24 -10.55 0.95
CA ILE A 107 -1.84 -10.92 1.15
C ILE A 107 -1.18 -11.24 -0.18
N LEU A 108 -1.80 -12.08 -1.02
CA LEU A 108 -1.30 -12.41 -2.35
C LEU A 108 -1.21 -11.17 -3.25
N LEU A 109 -2.20 -10.28 -3.18
CA LEU A 109 -2.20 -9.00 -3.89
C LEU A 109 -1.00 -8.15 -3.47
N THR A 110 -0.72 -8.05 -2.17
CA THR A 110 0.44 -7.31 -1.64
C THR A 110 1.74 -7.89 -2.18
N ILE A 111 1.90 -9.21 -2.11
CA ILE A 111 3.09 -9.90 -2.64
C ILE A 111 3.22 -9.67 -4.15
N GLY A 112 2.10 -9.77 -4.88
CA GLY A 112 2.05 -9.54 -6.32
C GLY A 112 2.47 -8.12 -6.70
N VAL A 113 1.99 -7.10 -5.97
CA VAL A 113 2.39 -5.70 -6.19
C VAL A 113 3.89 -5.51 -5.97
N ILE A 114 4.43 -6.06 -4.87
CA ILE A 114 5.87 -5.98 -4.59
C ILE A 114 6.67 -6.65 -5.71
N PHE A 115 6.26 -7.85 -6.13
CA PHE A 115 6.92 -8.58 -7.20
C PHE A 115 6.90 -7.80 -8.53
N MET A 116 5.73 -7.30 -8.94
CA MET A 116 5.58 -6.51 -10.16
C MET A 116 6.37 -5.22 -10.13
N PHE A 117 6.40 -4.54 -8.98
CA PHE A 117 7.20 -3.34 -8.80
C PHE A 117 8.70 -3.62 -8.99
N ASN A 118 9.22 -4.67 -8.36
CA ASN A 118 10.63 -5.05 -8.50
C ASN A 118 10.95 -5.51 -9.93
N PHE A 119 10.05 -6.26 -10.56
CA PHE A 119 10.18 -6.65 -11.96
C PHE A 119 10.29 -5.42 -12.87
N ASN A 120 9.38 -4.45 -12.73
CA ASN A 120 9.40 -3.23 -13.53
C ASN A 120 10.65 -2.38 -13.24
N ALA A 121 11.06 -2.25 -11.99
CA ALA A 121 12.26 -1.50 -11.63
C ALA A 121 13.56 -2.11 -12.21
N ILE A 122 13.61 -3.44 -12.37
CA ILE A 122 14.78 -4.14 -12.92
C ILE A 122 14.76 -4.15 -14.45
N TYR A 123 13.64 -4.55 -15.05
CA TYR A 123 13.53 -4.85 -16.48
C TYR A 123 13.00 -3.68 -17.32
N LEU A 124 12.17 -2.81 -16.74
CA LEU A 124 11.54 -1.67 -17.42
C LEU A 124 12.11 -0.33 -16.90
N LYS A 125 13.42 -0.27 -16.65
CA LYS A 125 14.10 0.92 -16.11
C LYS A 125 13.75 2.22 -16.84
N LYS A 126 13.66 2.19 -18.17
CA LYS A 126 13.31 3.36 -19.00
C LYS A 126 11.88 3.88 -18.80
N CYS A 127 10.99 3.03 -18.28
CA CYS A 127 9.62 3.43 -17.95
C CYS A 127 9.49 3.85 -16.49
N PHE A 128 10.55 3.66 -15.70
CA PHE A 128 10.61 3.86 -14.25
C PHE A 128 11.47 5.06 -13.85
N PHE A 129 12.43 5.45 -14.69
CA PHE A 129 13.37 6.56 -14.54
C PHE A 129 13.57 7.29 -15.86
#